data_AF-A0A937AWE7-F1
#
_entry.id   AF-A0A937AWE7-F1
#
_cell.length_a   1.000
_cell.length_b   1.000
_cell.length_c   1.000
_cell.angle_alpha   90.00
_cell.angle_beta   90.00
_cell.angle_gamma   90.00
#
_symmetry.space_group_name_H-M   'P 1'
#
loop_
_entity.id
_entity.type
_entity.pdbx_description
1 polymer ?
#
loop_
_entity_poly.entity_id
_entity_poly.type
_entity_poly.pdbx_seq_one_letter_code
_entity_poly.pdbx_strand_id
1 'polypeptide(L)'
;MEELRFTEFEGDSIVVHYGGELSSINVYTLTQSLEGFADAARAISAVIDPGHEIEIVIEATGPGSFRALVRRISNPAVLAGLFAGVAGTIFWNVVSNVIYDKYVKQDTPAVIIVNTDEVIVKNGDQTIIVPRKVFEAAENAKKDPEVERCIRRTFEPLQKDPKITGFGLTTNLEAPQVPLYIPREEFPRLTRVSAMPDVTTTTQRTNTAKARFIILKAWLNQARRKWSFEWNGVPISASIR
;
A
#
# COMPACT_ATOMS: atom_id res chain seq x y z
N MET A 1 -25.43 6.75 0.00
CA MET A 1 -24.30 6.65 -0.95
C MET A 1 -23.08 7.06 -0.18
N GLU A 2 -22.23 6.09 0.15
CA GLU A 2 -21.00 6.33 0.92
C GLU A 2 -19.87 6.50 -0.11
N GLU A 3 -19.25 7.68 -0.11
CA GLU A 3 -18.20 8.04 -1.06
C GLU A 3 -16.88 8.14 -0.29
N LEU A 4 -15.87 7.39 -0.73
CA LEU A 4 -14.51 7.47 -0.20
C LEU A 4 -13.59 8.08 -1.24
N ARG A 5 -12.95 9.20 -0.91
CA ARG A 5 -11.95 9.83 -1.78
C ARG A 5 -10.55 9.59 -1.24
N PHE A 6 -9.70 8.99 -2.06
CA PHE A 6 -8.31 8.75 -1.67
C PHE A 6 -7.45 10.02 -1.61
N THR A 7 -7.96 11.19 -2.01
CA THR A 7 -7.30 12.47 -1.71
C THR A 7 -7.38 12.85 -0.23
N GLU A 8 -8.16 12.13 0.58
CA GLU A 8 -8.32 12.44 2.01
C GLU A 8 -7.11 12.04 2.87
N PHE A 9 -6.18 11.21 2.37
CA PHE A 9 -4.98 10.77 3.10
C PHE A 9 -3.71 11.53 2.67
N GLU A 10 -3.86 12.78 2.24
CA GLU A 10 -2.73 13.65 1.91
C GLU A 10 -1.96 14.08 3.17
N GLY A 11 -0.63 14.00 3.13
CA GLY A 11 0.27 14.46 4.19
C GLY A 11 1.36 13.44 4.55
N ASP A 12 2.13 13.76 5.58
CA ASP A 12 3.23 12.91 6.04
C ASP A 12 2.81 11.87 7.08
N SER A 13 1.55 11.90 7.51
CA SER A 13 1.04 11.11 8.61
C SER A 13 -0.32 10.48 8.35
N ILE A 14 -0.53 9.30 8.95
CA ILE A 14 -1.83 8.64 9.00
C ILE A 14 -2.12 8.19 10.42
N VAL A 15 -3.39 8.13 10.79
CA VAL A 15 -3.83 7.60 12.07
C VAL A 15 -4.41 6.21 11.85
N VAL A 16 -3.80 5.23 12.48
CA VAL A 16 -4.37 3.88 12.61
C VAL A 16 -5.37 3.88 13.74
N HIS A 17 -6.57 3.37 13.48
CA HIS A 17 -7.68 3.29 14.44
C HIS A 17 -8.02 1.84 14.74
N TYR A 18 -8.04 1.48 16.02
CA TYR A 18 -8.51 0.18 16.51
C TYR A 18 -9.90 0.33 17.13
N GLY A 19 -10.92 -0.18 16.44
CA GLY A 19 -12.28 -0.26 16.96
C GLY A 19 -12.36 -1.29 18.10
N GLY A 20 -13.13 -0.99 19.15
CA GLY A 20 -13.27 -1.87 20.32
C GLY A 20 -13.63 -1.11 21.59
N GLU A 21 -13.41 -1.74 22.74
CA GLU A 21 -13.56 -1.09 24.06
C GLU A 21 -12.66 0.16 24.14
N LEU A 22 -13.24 1.29 24.56
CA LEU A 22 -12.63 2.62 24.52
C LEU A 22 -11.39 2.82 25.41
N SER A 23 -10.98 1.84 26.21
CA SER A 23 -9.97 2.05 27.26
C SER A 23 -8.92 0.96 27.39
N SER A 24 -9.03 -0.18 26.70
CA SER A 24 -7.97 -1.20 26.72
C SER A 24 -7.80 -1.93 25.38
N ILE A 25 -6.54 -2.13 24.99
CA ILE A 25 -6.12 -3.04 23.92
C ILE A 25 -5.02 -3.93 24.47
N ASN A 26 -4.97 -5.19 24.03
CA ASN A 26 -3.88 -6.07 24.37
C ASN A 26 -2.57 -5.53 23.76
N VAL A 27 -1.50 -5.42 24.57
CA VAL A 27 -0.21 -4.87 24.12
C VAL A 27 0.39 -5.65 22.96
N TYR A 28 0.29 -6.99 22.97
CA TYR A 28 0.80 -7.81 21.87
C TYR A 28 -0.03 -7.64 20.60
N THR A 29 -1.35 -7.51 20.73
CA THR A 29 -2.23 -7.18 19.60
C THR A 29 -1.80 -5.87 18.95
N LEU A 30 -1.64 -4.83 19.75
CA LEU A 30 -1.24 -3.50 19.29
C LEU A 30 0.14 -3.53 18.63
N THR A 31 1.16 -4.05 19.32
CA THR A 31 2.54 -4.04 18.84
C THR A 31 2.70 -4.86 17.56
N GLN A 32 2.16 -6.08 17.51
CA GLN A 32 2.28 -6.93 16.32
C GLN A 32 1.52 -6.35 15.13
N SER A 33 0.34 -5.76 15.37
CA SER A 33 -0.44 -5.12 14.31
C SER A 33 0.28 -3.89 13.75
N LEU A 34 0.81 -3.02 14.63
CA LEU A 34 1.55 -1.84 14.22
C LEU A 34 2.87 -2.18 13.53
N GLU A 35 3.57 -3.21 13.98
CA GLU A 35 4.77 -3.71 13.30
C GLU A 35 4.44 -4.19 11.89
N GLY A 36 3.39 -5.02 11.74
CA GLY A 36 2.92 -5.47 10.43
C GLY A 36 2.51 -4.31 9.52
N PHE A 37 1.83 -3.31 10.08
CA PHE A 37 1.42 -2.11 9.35
C PHE A 37 2.63 -1.29 8.88
N ALA A 38 3.61 -1.09 9.76
CA ALA A 38 4.85 -0.40 9.44
C ALA A 38 5.65 -1.13 8.35
N ASP A 39 5.76 -2.46 8.46
CA ASP A 39 6.44 -3.27 7.45
C ASP A 39 5.69 -3.26 6.10
N ALA A 40 4.35 -3.20 6.11
CA ALA A 40 3.56 -3.07 4.89
C ALA A 40 3.79 -1.71 4.22
N ALA A 41 3.78 -0.64 5.00
CA ALA A 41 4.09 0.70 4.54
C ALA A 41 5.52 0.79 3.96
N ARG A 42 6.52 0.17 4.60
CA ARG A 42 7.89 0.07 4.08
C ARG A 42 7.99 -0.74 2.78
N ALA A 43 7.31 -1.89 2.71
CA ALA A 43 7.28 -2.71 1.50
C ALA A 43 6.63 -1.95 0.33
N ILE A 44 5.54 -1.23 0.57
CA ILE A 44 4.90 -0.37 -0.42
C ILE A 44 5.85 0.75 -0.84
N SER A 45 6.55 1.39 0.11
CA SER A 45 7.56 2.42 -0.19
C SER A 45 8.68 1.88 -1.08
N ALA A 46 9.17 0.66 -0.82
CA ALA A 46 10.21 0.05 -1.64
C ALA A 46 9.77 -0.18 -3.09
N VAL A 47 8.47 -0.37 -3.34
CA VAL A 47 7.90 -0.52 -4.69
C VAL A 47 7.72 0.82 -5.39
N ILE A 48 7.15 1.81 -4.69
CA ILE A 48 6.76 3.09 -5.31
C ILE A 48 7.87 4.15 -5.28
N ASP A 49 8.82 3.98 -4.36
CA ASP A 49 9.87 4.94 -4.04
C ASP A 49 11.14 4.27 -3.47
N PRO A 50 11.79 3.35 -4.23
CA PRO A 50 12.93 2.53 -3.77
C PRO A 50 14.18 3.32 -3.35
N GLY A 51 14.22 4.63 -3.62
CA GLY A 51 15.31 5.52 -3.23
C GLY A 51 15.17 6.09 -1.82
N HIS A 52 14.00 6.01 -1.19
CA HIS A 52 13.75 6.69 0.08
C HIS A 52 13.50 5.68 1.20
N GLU A 53 14.35 5.73 2.22
CA GLU A 53 14.10 5.05 3.48
C GLU A 53 13.01 5.81 4.24
N ILE A 54 11.98 5.07 4.68
CA ILE A 54 10.90 5.63 5.47
C ILE A 54 11.04 5.16 6.92
N GLU A 55 11.19 6.11 7.83
CA GLU A 55 11.00 5.83 9.24
C GLU A 55 9.52 5.95 9.57
N ILE A 56 9.04 5.04 10.43
CA ILE A 56 7.67 5.01 10.88
C ILE A 56 7.64 5.17 12.39
N VAL A 57 7.08 6.29 12.85
CA VAL A 57 7.04 6.66 14.28
C VAL A 57 5.60 6.72 14.77
N ILE A 58 5.38 6.23 15.99
CA ILE A 58 4.11 6.34 16.73
C ILE A 58 4.19 7.56 17.64
N GLU A 59 3.39 8.60 17.38
CA GLU A 59 3.50 9.86 18.13
C GLU A 59 2.54 9.98 19.32
N ALA A 60 1.30 9.51 19.19
CA ALA A 60 0.28 9.69 20.23
C ALA A 60 -0.86 8.67 20.13
N THR A 61 -1.48 8.43 21.29
CA THR A 61 -2.75 7.72 21.43
C THR A 61 -3.86 8.67 21.87
N GLY A 62 -4.93 8.77 21.08
CA GLY A 62 -6.09 9.64 21.39
C GLY A 62 -7.03 9.05 22.45
N PRO A 63 -7.94 9.86 23.04
CA PRO A 63 -8.95 9.38 23.99
C PRO A 63 -10.02 8.52 23.29
N GLY A 64 -10.40 7.41 23.92
CA GLY A 64 -11.32 6.42 23.33
C GLY A 64 -10.59 5.28 22.64
N SER A 65 -11.21 4.68 21.62
CA SER A 65 -10.64 3.62 20.78
C SER A 65 -9.18 3.94 20.42
N PHE A 66 -8.28 2.95 20.54
CA PHE A 66 -6.85 3.18 20.40
C PHE A 66 -6.54 3.72 19.01
N ARG A 67 -5.98 4.93 18.96
CA ARG A 67 -5.49 5.55 17.74
C ARG A 67 -3.98 5.66 17.82
N ALA A 68 -3.26 5.42 16.74
CA ALA A 68 -1.81 5.60 16.68
C ALA A 68 -1.49 6.51 15.49
N LEU A 69 -0.90 7.68 15.77
CA LEU A 69 -0.40 8.55 14.71
C LEU A 69 0.91 7.98 14.18
N VAL A 70 0.91 7.63 12.90
CA VAL A 70 2.00 7.00 12.17
C VAL A 70 2.57 8.02 11.18
N ARG A 71 3.85 8.35 11.29
CA ARG A 71 4.50 9.30 10.39
C ARG A 71 5.55 8.68 9.51
N ARG A 72 5.63 9.14 8.26
CA ARG A 72 6.77 8.92 7.37
C ARG A 72 7.81 9.99 7.64
N ILE A 73 9.05 9.59 7.91
CA ILE A 73 10.22 10.51 7.88
C ILE A 73 11.04 10.16 6.64
N SER A 74 11.29 11.16 5.79
CA SER A 74 12.18 11.05 4.63
C SER A 74 13.51 11.72 4.93
N ASN A 75 14.63 11.11 4.51
CA ASN A 75 15.95 11.73 4.68
C ASN A 75 16.15 12.82 3.61
N PRO A 76 16.31 14.11 4.00
CA PRO A 76 16.44 15.19 3.04
C PRO A 76 17.73 15.13 2.22
N ALA A 77 18.75 14.37 2.63
CA ALA A 77 19.97 14.15 1.85
C ALA A 77 19.74 13.32 0.58
N VAL A 78 18.60 12.63 0.47
CA VAL A 78 18.22 11.76 -0.67
C VAL A 78 17.23 12.44 -1.63
N LEU A 79 16.75 13.65 -1.29
CA LEU A 79 15.77 14.45 -2.07
C LEU A 79 16.30 15.03 -3.39
N ALA A 80 17.54 14.74 -3.79
CA ALA A 80 18.17 15.31 -5.00
C ALA A 80 17.83 14.55 -6.31
N GLY A 81 16.65 13.96 -6.42
CA GLY A 81 16.20 13.21 -7.60
C GLY A 81 14.83 13.66 -8.13
N LEU A 82 14.60 13.44 -9.43
CA LEU A 82 13.40 13.84 -10.21
C LEU A 82 12.03 13.33 -9.66
N PHE A 83 12.01 12.58 -8.56
CA PHE A 83 10.81 11.96 -7.95
C PHE A 83 10.47 12.47 -6.54
N ALA A 84 11.27 13.39 -5.99
CA ALA A 84 11.21 13.88 -4.60
C ALA A 84 9.88 14.54 -4.19
N GLY A 85 8.98 14.87 -5.13
CA GLY A 85 7.73 15.61 -4.84
C GLY A 85 6.43 14.83 -5.00
N VAL A 86 6.41 13.70 -5.73
CA VAL A 86 5.14 13.02 -6.08
C VAL A 86 4.90 11.77 -5.24
N ALA A 87 5.96 11.03 -4.91
CA ALA A 87 5.86 9.83 -4.08
C ALA A 87 5.56 10.12 -2.60
N GLY A 88 5.91 11.32 -2.11
CA GLY A 88 5.55 11.82 -0.77
C GLY A 88 4.04 11.97 -0.60
N THR A 89 3.45 12.80 -1.45
CA THR A 89 2.04 13.23 -1.36
C THR A 89 1.04 12.10 -1.53
N ILE A 90 1.38 11.07 -2.31
CA ILE A 90 0.46 9.96 -2.60
C ILE A 90 0.68 8.73 -1.72
N PHE A 91 1.71 8.72 -0.86
CA PHE A 91 2.15 7.51 -0.15
C PHE A 91 1.02 6.88 0.67
N TRP A 92 0.43 7.65 1.58
CA TRP A 92 -0.66 7.15 2.43
C TRP A 92 -1.92 6.83 1.62
N ASN A 93 -2.15 7.52 0.51
CA ASN A 93 -3.22 7.17 -0.43
C ASN A 93 -2.99 5.77 -1.04
N VAL A 94 -1.74 5.43 -1.41
CA VAL A 94 -1.38 4.11 -1.93
C VAL A 94 -1.53 3.05 -0.85
N VAL A 95 -1.00 3.28 0.36
CA VAL A 95 -1.12 2.34 1.49
C VAL A 95 -2.58 2.02 1.80
N SER A 96 -3.39 3.06 1.96
CA SER A 96 -4.82 2.93 2.21
C SER A 96 -5.51 2.19 1.07
N ASN A 97 -5.15 2.44 -0.20
CA ASN A 97 -5.81 1.82 -1.36
C ASN A 97 -5.46 0.34 -1.48
N VAL A 98 -4.21 -0.05 -1.17
CA VAL A 98 -3.79 -1.45 -1.13
C VAL A 98 -4.56 -2.23 -0.07
N ILE A 99 -4.71 -1.66 1.13
CA ILE A 99 -5.48 -2.27 2.24
C ILE A 99 -6.96 -2.37 1.86
N TYR A 100 -7.53 -1.28 1.32
CA TYR A 100 -8.93 -1.21 0.93
C TYR A 100 -9.27 -2.19 -0.21
N ASP A 101 -8.46 -2.30 -1.26
CA ASP A 101 -8.73 -3.21 -2.38
C ASP A 101 -8.75 -4.68 -1.95
N LYS A 102 -7.92 -5.08 -0.99
CA LYS A 102 -7.98 -6.44 -0.43
C LYS A 102 -9.27 -6.68 0.38
N TYR A 103 -9.85 -5.64 0.98
CA TYR A 103 -11.16 -5.71 1.63
C TYR A 103 -12.31 -5.72 0.61
N VAL A 104 -12.30 -4.82 -0.37
CA VAL A 104 -13.44 -4.52 -1.25
C VAL A 104 -13.59 -5.46 -2.45
N LYS A 105 -12.66 -6.40 -2.65
CA LYS A 105 -12.91 -7.55 -3.54
C LYS A 105 -14.04 -8.42 -2.98
N GLN A 106 -15.27 -7.99 -3.27
CA GLN A 106 -16.51 -8.72 -3.06
C GLN A 106 -16.70 -9.78 -4.15
N ASP A 107 -17.62 -10.71 -3.92
CA ASP A 107 -18.03 -11.71 -4.92
C ASP A 107 -18.76 -11.07 -6.13
N THR A 108 -19.18 -9.80 -6.01
CA THR A 108 -19.78 -9.02 -7.10
C THR A 108 -18.70 -8.25 -7.85
N PRO A 109 -18.64 -8.32 -9.20
CA PRO A 109 -17.64 -7.60 -9.97
C PRO A 109 -17.86 -6.08 -9.82
N ALA A 110 -16.85 -5.39 -9.30
CA ALA A 110 -16.85 -3.93 -9.21
C ALA A 110 -16.85 -3.30 -10.62
N VAL A 111 -17.61 -2.22 -10.79
CA VAL A 111 -17.57 -1.42 -12.02
C VAL A 111 -16.40 -0.44 -11.90
N ILE A 112 -15.40 -0.60 -12.76
CA ILE A 112 -14.21 0.27 -12.79
C ILE A 112 -14.33 1.22 -13.98
N ILE A 113 -14.40 2.51 -13.70
CA ILE A 113 -14.40 3.58 -14.69
C ILE A 113 -13.05 4.29 -14.62
N VAL A 114 -12.25 4.17 -15.68
CA VAL A 114 -10.93 4.80 -15.76
C VAL A 114 -11.07 6.11 -16.53
N ASN A 115 -10.93 7.22 -15.83
CA ASN A 115 -10.87 8.57 -16.39
C ASN A 115 -9.39 8.98 -16.61
N THR A 116 -9.18 10.19 -17.14
CA THR A 116 -7.83 10.73 -17.37
C THR A 116 -7.03 10.83 -16.07
N ASP A 117 -7.62 11.44 -15.04
CA ASP A 117 -6.92 11.80 -13.79
C ASP A 117 -7.31 10.93 -12.60
N GLU A 118 -8.40 10.17 -12.70
CA GLU A 118 -8.97 9.38 -11.62
C GLU A 118 -9.51 8.04 -12.10
N VAL A 119 -9.67 7.11 -11.17
CA VAL A 119 -10.33 5.83 -11.34
C VAL A 119 -11.48 5.79 -10.35
N ILE A 120 -12.70 5.57 -10.85
CA ILE A 120 -13.89 5.41 -10.03
C ILE A 120 -14.20 3.93 -9.94
N VAL A 121 -14.16 3.37 -8.75
CA VAL A 121 -14.55 1.99 -8.46
C VAL A 121 -15.92 2.03 -7.79
N LYS A 122 -16.92 1.39 -8.41
CA LYS A 122 -18.26 1.26 -7.83
C LYS A 122 -18.49 -0.18 -7.40
N ASN A 123 -18.85 -0.37 -6.14
CA ASN A 123 -19.20 -1.67 -5.59
C ASN A 123 -20.47 -1.56 -4.74
N GLY A 124 -21.59 -2.02 -5.29
CA GLY A 124 -22.91 -1.81 -4.68
C GLY A 124 -23.20 -0.32 -4.45
N ASP A 125 -23.47 0.06 -3.21
CA ASP A 125 -23.74 1.45 -2.79
C ASP A 125 -22.48 2.26 -2.46
N GLN A 126 -21.29 1.65 -2.56
CA GLN A 126 -20.01 2.29 -2.30
C GLN A 126 -19.39 2.79 -3.59
N THR A 127 -18.94 4.05 -3.57
CA THR A 127 -18.17 4.65 -4.65
C THR A 127 -16.81 5.09 -4.11
N ILE A 128 -15.75 4.59 -4.74
CA ILE A 128 -14.39 4.99 -4.43
C ILE A 128 -13.83 5.78 -5.58
N ILE A 129 -13.22 6.92 -5.27
CA ILE A 129 -12.56 7.77 -6.24
C ILE A 129 -11.08 7.82 -5.89
N VAL A 130 -10.26 7.27 -6.78
CA VAL A 130 -8.82 7.11 -6.61
C VAL A 130 -8.09 7.93 -7.67
N PRO A 131 -7.17 8.84 -7.31
CA PRO A 131 -6.30 9.47 -8.30
C PRO A 131 -5.57 8.40 -9.13
N ARG A 132 -5.50 8.56 -10.44
CA ARG A 132 -4.99 7.51 -11.34
C ARG A 132 -3.58 7.04 -10.96
N LYS A 133 -2.71 7.96 -10.57
CA LYS A 133 -1.34 7.66 -10.09
C LYS A 133 -1.35 6.78 -8.83
N VAL A 134 -2.30 7.00 -7.91
CA VAL A 134 -2.48 6.19 -6.70
C VAL A 134 -2.97 4.80 -7.07
N PHE A 135 -3.94 4.71 -7.99
CA PHE A 135 -4.45 3.43 -8.46
C PHE A 135 -3.36 2.57 -9.11
N GLU A 136 -2.62 3.14 -10.07
CA GLU A 136 -1.53 2.44 -10.76
C GLU A 136 -0.40 2.01 -9.81
N ALA A 137 -0.03 2.87 -8.85
CA ALA A 137 0.96 2.54 -7.83
C ALA A 137 0.48 1.40 -6.90
N ALA A 138 -0.79 1.41 -6.49
CA ALA A 138 -1.38 0.34 -5.69
C ALA A 138 -1.47 -0.99 -6.46
N GLU A 139 -1.83 -0.97 -7.75
CA GLU A 139 -1.80 -2.17 -8.60
C GLU A 139 -0.41 -2.80 -8.69
N ASN A 140 0.65 -1.98 -8.68
CA ASN A 140 2.02 -2.48 -8.67
C ASN A 140 2.44 -3.02 -7.31
N ALA A 141 2.15 -2.29 -6.23
CA ALA A 141 2.44 -2.74 -4.86
C ALA A 141 1.77 -4.08 -4.52
N LYS A 142 0.53 -4.30 -4.97
CA LYS A 142 -0.21 -5.56 -4.74
C LYS A 142 0.43 -6.80 -5.36
N LYS A 143 1.33 -6.64 -6.34
CA LYS A 143 2.05 -7.76 -6.97
C LYS A 143 3.24 -8.23 -6.13
N ASP A 144 3.67 -7.44 -5.16
CA ASP A 144 4.78 -7.79 -4.29
C ASP A 144 4.30 -8.73 -3.18
N PRO A 145 4.82 -9.98 -3.09
CA PRO A 145 4.41 -10.93 -2.06
C PRO A 145 4.76 -10.44 -0.65
N GLU A 146 5.72 -9.54 -0.50
CA GLU A 146 6.09 -8.97 0.78
C GLU A 146 5.02 -7.98 1.27
N VAL A 147 4.45 -7.17 0.38
CA VAL A 147 3.30 -6.32 0.71
C VAL A 147 2.13 -7.17 1.23
N GLU A 148 1.84 -8.29 0.58
CA GLU A 148 0.79 -9.22 1.05
C GLU A 148 1.11 -9.85 2.41
N ARG A 149 2.35 -10.31 2.61
CA ARG A 149 2.78 -10.91 3.89
C ARG A 149 2.65 -9.90 5.03
N CYS A 150 3.09 -8.66 4.83
CA CYS A 150 3.03 -7.63 5.85
C CYS A 150 1.59 -7.22 6.19
N ILE A 151 0.71 -7.07 5.19
CA ILE A 151 -0.72 -6.80 5.44
C ILE A 151 -1.33 -7.92 6.27
N ARG A 152 -1.04 -9.18 5.94
CA ARG A 152 -1.51 -10.31 6.77
C ARG A 152 -1.01 -10.21 8.21
N ARG A 153 0.27 -9.90 8.42
CA ARG A 153 0.84 -9.68 9.76
C ARG A 153 0.15 -8.55 10.53
N THR A 154 -0.36 -7.52 9.85
CA THR A 154 -1.16 -6.46 10.47
C THR A 154 -2.48 -7.00 11.06
N PHE A 155 -3.18 -7.86 10.31
CA PHE A 155 -4.55 -8.29 10.64
C PHE A 155 -4.64 -9.62 11.43
N GLU A 156 -3.63 -10.49 11.35
CA GLU A 156 -3.57 -11.73 12.14
C GLU A 156 -3.75 -11.52 13.66
N PRO A 157 -3.04 -10.60 14.34
CA PRO A 157 -3.26 -10.33 15.76
C PRO A 157 -4.65 -9.74 16.03
N LEU A 158 -5.14 -8.87 15.15
CA LEU A 158 -6.46 -8.23 15.29
C LEU A 158 -7.60 -9.25 15.20
N GLN A 159 -7.48 -10.23 14.30
CA GLN A 159 -8.44 -11.32 14.18
C GLN A 159 -8.45 -12.21 15.43
N LYS A 160 -7.29 -12.46 16.03
CA LYS A 160 -7.17 -13.30 17.25
C LYS A 160 -7.72 -12.61 18.50
N ASP A 161 -7.73 -11.29 18.54
CA ASP A 161 -8.21 -10.51 19.68
C ASP A 161 -9.72 -10.20 19.57
N PRO A 162 -10.60 -10.85 20.35
CA PRO A 162 -12.05 -10.64 20.25
C PRO A 162 -12.51 -9.24 20.67
N LYS A 163 -11.68 -8.46 21.37
CA LYS A 163 -12.02 -7.08 21.77
C LYS A 163 -11.92 -6.09 20.62
N ILE A 164 -11.26 -6.45 19.52
CA ILE A 164 -11.13 -5.61 18.33
C ILE A 164 -12.36 -5.78 17.45
N THR A 165 -13.13 -4.71 17.26
CA THR A 165 -14.35 -4.70 16.43
C THR A 165 -14.12 -4.14 15.03
N GLY A 166 -12.98 -3.53 14.78
CA GLY A 166 -12.59 -3.06 13.46
C GLY A 166 -11.22 -2.40 13.44
N PHE A 167 -10.77 -2.10 12.23
CA PHE A 167 -9.53 -1.41 11.95
C PHE A 167 -9.83 -0.27 11.00
N GLY A 168 -9.25 0.90 11.20
CA GLY A 168 -9.45 1.98 10.25
C GLY A 168 -8.27 2.90 10.10
N LEU A 169 -8.36 3.73 9.07
CA LEU A 169 -7.38 4.75 8.74
C LEU A 169 -8.10 6.09 8.65
N THR A 170 -7.50 7.11 9.26
CA THR A 170 -7.93 8.50 9.21
C THR A 170 -6.71 9.41 9.22
N THR A 171 -6.88 10.71 8.98
CA THR A 171 -5.77 11.69 9.00
C THR A 171 -5.69 12.47 10.31
N ASN A 172 -6.70 12.37 11.18
CA ASN A 172 -6.76 13.14 12.40
C ASN A 172 -7.12 12.25 13.61
N LEU A 173 -6.32 12.37 14.68
CA LEU A 173 -6.51 11.66 15.95
C LEU A 173 -7.85 11.96 16.61
N GLU A 174 -8.46 13.10 16.30
CA GLU A 174 -9.76 13.54 16.83
C GLU A 174 -10.88 13.44 15.79
N ALA A 175 -10.62 12.87 14.61
CA ALA A 175 -11.64 12.75 13.56
C ALA A 175 -12.88 12.01 14.10
N PRO A 176 -14.09 12.60 13.98
CA PRO A 176 -15.32 11.97 14.43
C PRO A 176 -15.71 10.76 13.56
N GLN A 177 -15.24 10.75 12.31
CA GLN A 177 -15.43 9.67 11.35
C GLN A 177 -14.08 9.07 10.96
N VAL A 178 -14.09 7.78 10.62
CA VAL A 178 -12.92 7.03 10.16
C VAL A 178 -13.18 6.68 8.69
N PRO A 179 -12.65 7.46 7.72
CA PRO A 179 -13.04 7.34 6.31
C PRO A 179 -12.84 5.94 5.73
N LEU A 180 -11.76 5.28 6.10
CA LEU A 180 -11.53 3.88 5.79
C LEU A 180 -11.72 3.08 7.07
N TYR A 181 -12.83 2.37 7.18
CA TYR A 181 -13.11 1.47 8.29
C TYR A 181 -13.39 0.05 7.77
N ILE A 182 -12.62 -0.90 8.26
CA ILE A 182 -12.74 -2.33 7.99
C ILE A 182 -13.32 -2.99 9.25
N PRO A 183 -14.55 -3.52 9.18
CA PRO A 183 -15.14 -4.18 10.33
C PRO A 183 -14.54 -5.57 10.55
N ARG A 184 -14.65 -6.09 11.77
CA ARG A 184 -14.00 -7.36 12.19
C ARG A 184 -14.32 -8.55 11.28
N GLU A 185 -15.55 -8.64 10.79
CA GLU A 185 -16.03 -9.71 9.89
C GLU A 185 -15.20 -9.83 8.60
N GLU A 186 -14.45 -8.79 8.24
CA GLU A 186 -13.64 -8.73 7.02
C GLU A 186 -12.17 -9.10 7.27
N PHE A 187 -11.70 -9.15 8.52
CA PHE A 187 -10.32 -9.55 8.84
C PHE A 187 -9.93 -10.92 8.28
N PRO A 188 -10.80 -11.96 8.28
CA PRO A 188 -10.47 -13.24 7.65
C PRO A 188 -10.12 -13.14 6.16
N ARG A 189 -10.61 -12.13 5.42
CA ARG A 189 -10.21 -11.92 4.02
C ARG A 189 -8.78 -11.40 3.91
N LEU A 190 -8.40 -10.53 4.84
CA LEU A 190 -7.09 -9.87 4.89
C LEU A 190 -5.98 -10.79 5.42
N THR A 191 -6.36 -11.88 6.10
CA THR A 191 -5.41 -12.88 6.61
C THR A 191 -5.29 -14.12 5.74
N ARG A 192 -6.15 -14.30 4.73
CA ARG A 192 -6.03 -15.40 3.77
C ARG A 192 -4.71 -15.31 3.01
N VAL A 193 -4.04 -16.45 2.90
CA VAL A 193 -2.94 -16.64 1.94
C VAL A 193 -3.58 -16.73 0.57
N SER A 194 -3.30 -15.77 -0.32
CA SER A 194 -3.65 -15.96 -1.72
C SER A 194 -2.87 -17.18 -2.20
N ALA A 195 -3.56 -18.18 -2.75
CA ALA A 195 -2.89 -19.23 -3.50
C ALA A 195 -2.20 -18.54 -4.67
N MET A 196 -0.91 -18.19 -4.51
CA MET A 196 -0.11 -17.81 -5.65
C MET A 196 -0.17 -19.01 -6.59
N PRO A 197 -0.56 -18.85 -7.87
CA PRO A 197 -0.35 -19.91 -8.82
C PRO A 197 1.15 -20.23 -8.77
N ASP A 198 1.43 -21.50 -8.51
CA ASP A 198 2.76 -22.07 -8.55
C ASP A 198 3.45 -21.56 -9.83
N VAL A 199 4.62 -20.94 -9.69
CA VAL A 199 5.38 -20.37 -10.81
C VAL A 199 6.04 -21.51 -11.58
N THR A 200 5.23 -22.43 -12.12
CA THR A 200 5.68 -23.61 -12.87
C THR A 200 5.09 -23.70 -14.27
N THR A 201 4.28 -22.74 -14.71
CA THR A 201 3.88 -22.65 -16.12
C THR A 201 3.77 -21.21 -16.58
N THR A 202 4.92 -20.54 -16.71
CA THR A 202 5.01 -19.35 -17.56
C THR A 202 4.88 -19.81 -19.02
N THR A 203 3.69 -19.76 -19.58
CA THR A 203 3.55 -19.57 -21.02
C THR A 203 4.08 -18.17 -21.30
N GLN A 204 5.38 -18.05 -21.57
CA GLN A 204 6.03 -16.79 -21.92
C GLN A 204 5.30 -16.22 -23.13
N ARG A 205 4.47 -15.21 -22.91
CA ARG A 205 3.87 -14.44 -23.99
C ARG A 205 4.93 -13.46 -24.46
N THR A 206 5.81 -13.94 -25.34
CA THR A 206 6.85 -13.12 -25.96
C THR A 206 6.17 -12.12 -26.90
N ASN A 207 6.17 -10.85 -26.52
CA ASN A 207 5.72 -9.77 -27.39
C ASN A 207 6.96 -9.12 -28.02
N THR A 208 7.13 -9.30 -29.33
CA THR A 208 8.25 -8.73 -30.08
C THR A 208 7.86 -7.36 -30.61
N ALA A 209 8.41 -6.29 -30.03
CA ALA A 209 8.21 -4.92 -30.47
C ALA A 209 9.54 -4.21 -30.72
N LYS A 210 9.59 -3.35 -31.75
CA LYS A 210 10.73 -2.44 -31.94
C LYS A 210 10.60 -1.28 -30.95
N ALA A 211 11.42 -1.27 -29.91
CA ALA A 211 11.46 -0.21 -28.91
C ALA A 211 12.75 0.61 -29.04
N ARG A 212 12.68 1.91 -28.75
CA ARG A 212 13.85 2.75 -28.51
C ARG A 212 14.14 2.73 -27.01
N PHE A 213 15.36 2.36 -26.66
CA PHE A 213 15.83 2.35 -25.27
C PHE A 213 16.74 3.56 -25.02
N ILE A 214 16.67 4.09 -23.80
CA ILE A 214 17.64 5.06 -23.28
C ILE A 214 18.54 4.31 -22.30
N ILE A 215 19.85 4.40 -22.48
CA ILE A 215 20.82 3.76 -21.59
C ILE A 215 20.95 4.63 -20.34
N LEU A 216 20.54 4.10 -19.18
CA LEU A 216 20.60 4.84 -17.92
C LEU A 216 21.99 4.77 -17.27
N LYS A 217 22.62 3.59 -17.27
CA LYS A 217 23.92 3.34 -16.63
C LYS A 217 24.58 2.09 -17.19
N ALA A 218 25.88 2.18 -17.51
CA ALA A 218 26.71 1.02 -17.83
C ALA A 218 27.40 0.52 -16.55
N TRP A 219 27.27 -0.77 -16.27
CA TRP A 219 27.88 -1.42 -15.11
C TRP A 219 29.13 -2.17 -15.57
N LEU A 220 30.31 -1.62 -15.25
CA LEU A 220 31.60 -2.22 -15.60
C LEU A 220 32.10 -3.15 -14.48
N ASN A 221 31.37 -4.24 -14.23
CA ASN A 221 31.70 -5.25 -13.23
C ASN A 221 31.84 -6.61 -13.94
N GLN A 222 32.66 -7.52 -13.39
CA GLN A 222 32.91 -8.86 -13.97
C GLN A 222 31.68 -9.81 -13.97
N ALA A 223 30.48 -9.31 -13.66
CA ALA A 223 29.25 -10.11 -13.62
C ALA A 223 28.56 -10.21 -15.01
N ARG A 224 27.75 -11.27 -15.19
CA ARG A 224 27.05 -11.60 -16.46
C ARG A 224 25.96 -10.61 -16.91
N ARG A 225 25.62 -9.59 -16.13
CA ARG A 225 24.60 -8.56 -16.44
C ARG A 225 25.29 -7.21 -16.63
N LYS A 226 25.42 -6.77 -17.88
CA LYS A 226 26.29 -5.62 -18.24
C LYS A 226 25.52 -4.33 -18.54
N TRP A 227 24.19 -4.41 -18.73
CA TRP A 227 23.40 -3.26 -19.18
C TRP A 227 22.09 -3.13 -18.42
N SER A 228 21.76 -1.89 -18.05
CA SER A 228 20.49 -1.48 -17.45
C SER A 228 19.81 -0.47 -18.38
N PHE A 229 18.55 -0.74 -18.70
CA PHE A 229 17.68 0.04 -19.58
C PHE A 229 16.43 0.45 -18.81
N GLU A 230 15.73 1.46 -19.33
CA GLU A 230 14.37 1.79 -18.92
C GLU A 230 13.43 1.60 -20.11
N TRP A 231 12.27 1.00 -19.87
CA TRP A 231 11.20 0.93 -20.86
C TRP A 231 9.86 1.20 -20.17
N ASN A 232 9.16 2.26 -20.60
CA ASN A 232 7.91 2.73 -19.99
C ASN A 232 7.99 2.89 -18.45
N GLY A 233 9.11 3.44 -17.93
CA GLY A 233 9.31 3.64 -16.49
C GLY A 233 9.68 2.37 -15.71
N VAL A 234 9.80 1.22 -16.38
CA VAL A 234 10.21 -0.04 -15.75
C VAL A 234 11.69 -0.30 -16.05
N PRO A 235 12.55 -0.50 -15.02
CA PRO A 235 13.94 -0.86 -15.24
C PRO A 235 14.05 -2.29 -15.76
N ILE A 236 14.77 -2.48 -16.87
CA ILE A 236 15.04 -3.76 -17.50
C ILE A 236 16.56 -3.97 -17.53
N SER A 237 17.03 -5.18 -17.23
CA SER A 237 18.45 -5.52 -17.33
C SER A 237 18.68 -6.58 -18.39
N ALA A 238 19.73 -6.45 -19.19
CA ALA A 238 20.10 -7.48 -20.17
C ALA A 238 21.58 -7.85 -20.11
N SER A 239 21.85 -9.12 -20.44
CA SER A 239 23.17 -9.59 -20.80
C SER A 239 23.36 -9.40 -22.31
N ILE A 240 24.24 -8.50 -22.72
CA ILE A 240 24.66 -8.41 -24.13
C ILE A 240 25.77 -9.45 -24.34
N ARG A 241 25.54 -10.38 -25.28
CA ARG A 241 26.55 -11.29 -25.81
C ARG A 241 27.19 -10.68 -27.04
#